data_AF-A0A327VFX6-F1
#
_entry.id   AF-A0A327VFX6-F1
#
_cell.length_a   1.000
_cell.length_b   1.000
_cell.length_c   1.000
_cell.angle_alpha   90.00
_cell.angle_beta   90.00
_cell.angle_gamma   90.00
#
_symmetry.space_group_name_H-M   'P 1'
#
loop_
_entity.id
_entity.type
_entity.pdbx_description
1 polymer ?
#
loop_
_entity_poly.entity_id
_entity_poly.type
_entity_poly.pdbx_seq_one_letter_code
_entity_poly.pdbx_strand_id
1 'polypeptide(L)'
;MTFQRARTDEQRSQRRRQILDTAAAMLTEMPVAKLSLNELSRRVGLAKANVLRYFESREAVLLDLLDTEIHAWITELERTPVDRRGTVRERGDTLAGLLATSMARRPVLCDLFSAQGAVLEQNISTEVGIGHKRAAQESLQSLVRLVLRHVPELGSEGAAALVETTLLMAMSAWQCSRPSDAMLAVYASDPELAAMRLDFTDLVRRATAVTATGLLARRQQSASAGTTC
;
A
#
# COMPACT_ATOMS: atom_id res chain seq x y z
N MET A 1 17.02 -25.88 -27.05
CA MET A 1 15.86 -26.29 -26.21
C MET A 1 15.36 -25.18 -25.27
N THR A 2 15.59 -23.89 -25.58
CA THR A 2 15.24 -22.76 -24.69
C THR A 2 13.81 -22.22 -24.89
N PHE A 3 13.29 -22.31 -26.11
CA PHE A 3 11.95 -21.83 -26.48
C PHE A 3 10.79 -22.54 -25.76
N GLN A 4 10.92 -23.85 -25.52
CA GLN A 4 9.85 -24.63 -24.90
C GLN A 4 9.68 -24.28 -23.42
N ARG A 5 10.79 -24.04 -22.69
CA ARG A 5 10.79 -23.57 -21.29
C ARG A 5 10.18 -22.17 -21.17
N ALA A 6 10.64 -21.23 -21.99
CA ALA A 6 10.13 -19.85 -21.99
C ALA A 6 8.61 -19.78 -22.26
N ARG A 7 8.08 -20.62 -23.16
CA ARG A 7 6.64 -20.69 -23.44
C ARG A 7 5.84 -21.25 -22.26
N THR A 8 6.35 -22.26 -21.55
CA THR A 8 5.72 -22.76 -20.32
C THR A 8 5.78 -21.75 -19.18
N ASP A 9 6.87 -21.01 -19.05
CA ASP A 9 7.02 -19.98 -18.01
C ASP A 9 6.09 -18.80 -18.27
N GLU A 10 5.95 -18.37 -19.52
CA GLU A 10 4.99 -17.32 -19.92
C GLU A 10 3.55 -17.76 -19.67
N GLN A 11 3.19 -19.00 -20.05
CA GLN A 11 1.86 -19.55 -19.75
C GLN A 11 1.59 -19.65 -18.25
N ARG A 12 2.61 -19.99 -17.45
CA ARG A 12 2.51 -20.04 -15.99
C ARG A 12 2.28 -18.65 -15.42
N SER A 13 3.04 -17.65 -15.89
CA SER A 13 2.91 -16.24 -15.50
C SER A 13 1.55 -15.65 -15.87
N GLN A 14 1.09 -15.91 -17.10
CA GLN A 14 -0.24 -15.50 -17.55
C GLN A 14 -1.34 -16.09 -16.66
N ARG A 15 -1.20 -17.36 -16.26
CA ARG A 15 -2.18 -18.01 -15.38
C ARG A 15 -2.17 -17.43 -13.97
N ARG A 16 -0.99 -17.15 -13.40
CA ARG A 16 -0.89 -16.44 -12.10
C ARG A 16 -1.59 -15.09 -12.18
N ARG A 17 -1.30 -14.30 -13.21
CA ARG A 17 -1.91 -12.99 -13.43
C ARG A 17 -3.44 -13.09 -13.51
N GLN A 18 -3.97 -14.04 -14.26
CA GLN A 18 -5.41 -14.29 -14.36
C GLN A 18 -6.05 -14.55 -12.98
N ILE A 19 -5.38 -15.33 -12.11
CA ILE A 19 -5.86 -15.61 -10.74
C ILE A 19 -5.85 -14.32 -9.90
N LEU A 20 -4.77 -13.55 -9.96
CA LEU A 20 -4.63 -12.28 -9.23
C LEU A 20 -5.66 -11.24 -9.69
N ASP A 21 -5.84 -11.07 -11.00
CA ASP A 21 -6.83 -10.16 -11.59
C ASP A 21 -8.25 -10.52 -11.15
N THR A 22 -8.55 -11.83 -11.10
CA THR A 22 -9.85 -12.32 -10.60
C THR A 22 -10.02 -12.00 -9.11
N ALA A 23 -8.98 -12.20 -8.30
CA ALA A 23 -9.01 -11.87 -6.88
C ALA A 23 -9.18 -10.36 -6.65
N ALA A 24 -8.49 -9.52 -7.41
CA ALA A 24 -8.64 -8.06 -7.37
C ALA A 24 -10.07 -7.64 -7.69
N ALA A 25 -10.67 -8.20 -8.75
CA ALA A 25 -12.07 -7.93 -9.11
C ALA A 25 -13.03 -8.35 -7.99
N MET A 26 -12.81 -9.51 -7.37
CA MET A 26 -13.61 -9.95 -6.21
C MET A 26 -13.53 -8.96 -5.04
N LEU A 27 -12.36 -8.39 -4.76
CA LEU A 27 -12.17 -7.43 -3.66
C LEU A 27 -12.88 -6.10 -3.90
N THR A 28 -13.30 -5.80 -5.13
CA THR A 28 -14.20 -4.66 -5.39
C THR A 28 -15.64 -4.92 -4.96
N GLU A 29 -16.02 -6.20 -4.80
CA GLU A 29 -17.37 -6.63 -4.47
C GLU A 29 -17.50 -7.10 -3.02
N MET A 30 -16.41 -7.51 -2.38
CA MET A 30 -16.44 -8.09 -1.04
C MET A 30 -15.20 -7.75 -0.20
N PRO A 31 -15.33 -7.69 1.14
CA PRO A 31 -14.20 -7.51 2.03
C PRO A 31 -13.18 -8.66 1.92
N VAL A 32 -11.90 -8.34 2.15
CA VAL A 32 -10.79 -9.31 2.16
C VAL A 32 -11.16 -10.57 2.94
N ALA A 33 -11.73 -10.42 4.14
CA ALA A 33 -12.11 -11.53 5.02
C ALA A 33 -13.11 -12.53 4.40
N LYS A 34 -13.98 -12.10 3.46
CA LYS A 34 -15.00 -12.95 2.83
C LYS A 34 -14.53 -13.65 1.56
N LEU A 35 -13.44 -13.21 0.95
CA LEU A 35 -12.86 -13.88 -0.22
C LEU A 35 -12.47 -15.32 0.16
N SER A 36 -12.87 -16.33 -0.62
CA SER A 36 -12.48 -17.72 -0.35
C SER A 36 -11.80 -18.35 -1.56
N LEU A 37 -10.92 -19.32 -1.32
CA LEU A 37 -10.24 -20.03 -2.40
C LEU A 37 -11.23 -20.81 -3.29
N ASN A 38 -12.33 -21.30 -2.72
CA ASN A 38 -13.37 -22.00 -3.46
C ASN A 38 -14.08 -21.05 -4.44
N GLU A 39 -14.48 -19.87 -3.97
CA GLU A 39 -15.13 -18.86 -4.81
C GLU A 39 -14.17 -18.32 -5.88
N LEU A 40 -12.91 -18.07 -5.51
CA LEU A 40 -11.88 -17.67 -6.47
C LEU A 40 -11.70 -18.71 -7.58
N SER A 41 -11.60 -20.00 -7.20
CA SER A 41 -11.49 -21.13 -8.14
C SER A 41 -12.66 -21.17 -9.11
N ARG A 42 -13.89 -20.97 -8.61
CA ARG A 42 -15.11 -20.92 -9.42
C ARG A 42 -15.07 -19.77 -10.43
N ARG A 43 -14.71 -18.56 -9.99
CA ARG A 43 -14.69 -17.37 -10.87
C ARG A 43 -13.60 -17.40 -11.93
N VAL A 44 -12.42 -17.93 -11.60
CA VAL A 44 -11.34 -18.10 -12.58
C VAL A 44 -11.57 -19.29 -13.52
N GLY A 45 -12.57 -20.14 -13.23
CA GLY A 45 -12.89 -21.32 -14.04
C GLY A 45 -11.90 -22.47 -13.88
N LEU A 46 -11.26 -22.58 -12.71
CA LEU A 46 -10.28 -23.63 -12.40
C LEU A 46 -10.75 -24.51 -11.25
N ALA A 47 -10.40 -25.78 -11.28
CA ALA A 47 -10.50 -26.63 -10.09
C ALA A 47 -9.61 -26.06 -8.97
N LYS A 48 -10.03 -26.18 -7.70
CA LYS A 48 -9.25 -25.73 -6.54
C LYS A 48 -7.82 -26.27 -6.53
N ALA A 49 -7.65 -27.55 -6.87
CA ALA A 49 -6.34 -28.18 -6.98
C ALA A 49 -5.44 -27.50 -8.03
N ASN A 50 -6.01 -26.96 -9.12
CA ASN A 50 -5.24 -26.24 -10.13
C ASN A 50 -4.79 -24.87 -9.64
N VAL A 51 -5.62 -24.15 -8.87
CA VAL A 51 -5.20 -22.88 -8.23
C VAL A 51 -4.08 -23.15 -7.23
N LEU A 52 -4.18 -24.24 -6.46
CA LEU A 52 -3.18 -24.64 -5.47
C LEU A 52 -1.80 -25.01 -6.07
N ARG A 53 -1.72 -25.25 -7.38
CA ARG A 53 -0.43 -25.43 -8.09
C ARG A 53 0.33 -24.11 -8.29
N TYR A 54 -0.36 -22.98 -8.14
CA TYR A 54 0.23 -21.65 -8.26
C TYR A 54 0.39 -21.00 -6.88
N PHE A 55 -0.57 -21.19 -5.98
CA PHE A 55 -0.58 -20.55 -4.66
C PHE A 55 -0.92 -21.58 -3.60
N GLU A 56 -0.09 -21.69 -2.56
CA GLU A 56 -0.29 -22.69 -1.50
C GLU A 56 -1.56 -22.47 -0.66
N SER A 57 -2.06 -21.23 -0.59
CA SER A 57 -3.21 -20.84 0.19
C SER A 57 -3.92 -19.63 -0.40
N ARG A 58 -5.07 -19.27 0.17
CA ARG A 58 -5.76 -18.01 -0.14
C ARG A 58 -4.89 -16.82 0.28
N GLU A 59 -4.27 -16.90 1.44
CA GLU A 59 -3.41 -15.87 2.00
C GLU A 59 -2.21 -15.62 1.10
N ALA A 60 -1.62 -16.68 0.52
CA ALA A 60 -0.56 -16.56 -0.48
C ALA A 60 -1.03 -15.85 -1.77
N VAL A 61 -2.27 -16.06 -2.22
CA VAL A 61 -2.85 -15.28 -3.34
C VAL A 61 -2.96 -13.80 -2.97
N LEU A 62 -3.46 -13.51 -1.77
CA LEU A 62 -3.70 -12.14 -1.32
C LEU A 62 -2.40 -11.37 -1.06
N LEU A 63 -1.34 -12.02 -0.57
CA LEU A 63 -0.01 -11.41 -0.44
C LEU A 63 0.63 -11.10 -1.78
N ASP A 64 0.58 -12.03 -2.74
CA ASP A 64 1.13 -11.77 -4.09
C ASP A 64 0.33 -10.65 -4.80
N LEU A 65 -0.99 -10.60 -4.58
CA LEU A 65 -1.81 -9.49 -5.05
C LEU A 65 -1.40 -8.17 -4.39
N LEU A 66 -1.17 -8.16 -3.08
CA LEU A 66 -0.71 -6.98 -2.36
C LEU A 66 0.63 -6.47 -2.91
N ASP A 67 1.61 -7.36 -3.10
CA ASP A 67 2.91 -7.01 -3.67
C ASP A 67 2.77 -6.45 -5.09
N THR A 68 1.89 -7.05 -5.90
CA THR A 68 1.57 -6.58 -7.26
C THR A 68 0.94 -5.19 -7.25
N GLU A 69 -0.04 -4.94 -6.37
CA GLU A 69 -0.72 -3.65 -6.23
C GLU A 69 0.23 -2.54 -5.74
N ILE A 70 1.12 -2.86 -4.79
CA ILE A 70 2.17 -1.93 -4.31
C ILE A 70 3.11 -1.57 -5.46
N HIS A 71 3.58 -2.56 -6.22
CA HIS A 71 4.48 -2.31 -7.34
C HIS A 71 3.81 -1.43 -8.41
N ALA A 72 2.55 -1.72 -8.75
CA ALA A 72 1.76 -0.91 -9.67
C ALA A 72 1.56 0.52 -9.14
N TRP A 73 1.44 0.71 -7.83
CA TRP A 73 1.26 2.02 -7.18
C TRP A 73 2.52 2.86 -7.26
N ILE A 74 3.66 2.27 -6.90
CA ILE A 74 4.96 2.91 -7.02
C ILE A 74 5.22 3.30 -8.47
N THR A 75 4.94 2.40 -9.41
CA THR A 75 5.12 2.66 -10.85
C THR A 75 4.25 3.82 -11.35
N GLU A 76 3.03 3.99 -10.84
CA GLU A 76 2.20 5.15 -11.14
C GLU A 76 2.81 6.44 -10.57
N LEU A 77 3.21 6.40 -9.30
CA LEU A 77 3.82 7.54 -8.63
C LEU A 77 5.11 8.00 -9.32
N GLU A 78 5.95 7.07 -9.77
CA GLU A 78 7.20 7.38 -10.46
C GLU A 78 7.03 8.12 -11.79
N ARG A 79 5.85 8.00 -12.42
CA ARG A 79 5.50 8.75 -13.64
C ARG A 79 5.01 10.17 -13.34
N THR A 80 4.74 10.48 -12.08
CA THR A 80 4.30 11.82 -11.69
C THR A 80 5.47 12.80 -11.81
N PRO A 81 5.32 13.90 -12.58
CA PRO A 81 6.37 14.91 -12.67
C PRO A 81 6.69 15.51 -11.31
N VAL A 82 7.98 15.70 -11.03
CA VAL A 82 8.43 16.36 -9.81
C VAL A 82 8.60 17.85 -10.07
N ASP A 83 7.72 18.66 -9.49
CA ASP A 83 7.95 20.09 -9.40
C ASP A 83 8.87 20.39 -8.20
N ARG A 84 10.05 20.93 -8.47
CA ARG A 84 11.01 21.35 -7.44
C ARG A 84 10.93 22.85 -7.12
N ARG A 85 9.99 23.57 -7.72
CA ARG A 85 9.71 24.96 -7.37
C ARG A 85 9.08 25.05 -5.99
N GLY A 86 9.21 26.21 -5.36
CA GLY A 86 8.72 26.46 -4.01
C GLY A 86 9.68 26.01 -2.91
N THR A 87 9.29 26.34 -1.69
CA THR A 87 9.99 26.01 -0.46
C THR A 87 10.00 24.51 -0.19
N VAL A 88 10.94 24.04 0.64
CA VAL A 88 11.01 22.63 1.05
C VAL A 88 9.69 22.16 1.69
N ARG A 89 9.03 23.06 2.43
CA ARG A 89 7.74 22.81 3.06
C ARG A 89 6.63 22.55 2.03
N GLU A 90 6.50 23.44 1.05
CA GLU A 90 5.48 23.32 -0.01
C GLU A 90 5.65 22.03 -0.83
N ARG A 91 6.90 21.63 -1.08
CA ARG A 91 7.17 20.33 -1.73
C ARG A 91 6.79 19.14 -0.85
N GLY A 92 7.03 19.23 0.46
CA GLY A 92 6.57 18.24 1.44
C GLY A 92 5.05 18.12 1.48
N ASP A 93 4.34 19.25 1.48
CA ASP A 93 2.87 19.30 1.45
C ASP A 93 2.31 18.73 0.14
N THR A 94 2.96 19.02 -0.99
CA THR A 94 2.63 18.46 -2.31
C THR A 94 2.82 16.94 -2.35
N LEU A 95 3.95 16.45 -1.85
CA LEU A 95 4.22 15.01 -1.72
C LEU A 95 3.18 14.31 -0.84
N ALA A 96 2.81 14.92 0.29
CA ALA A 96 1.77 14.39 1.17
C ALA A 96 0.42 14.28 0.47
N GLY A 97 0.03 15.30 -0.30
CA GLY A 97 -1.18 15.27 -1.14
C GLY A 97 -1.15 14.18 -2.20
N LEU A 98 -0.01 14.01 -2.88
CA LEU A 98 0.20 12.97 -3.89
C LEU A 98 0.06 11.56 -3.30
N LEU A 99 0.74 11.28 -2.18
CA LEU A 99 0.68 9.97 -1.52
C LEU A 99 -0.74 9.67 -1.03
N ALA A 100 -1.40 10.61 -0.35
CA ALA A 100 -2.77 10.41 0.15
C ALA A 100 -3.78 10.17 -0.99
N THR A 101 -3.74 11.01 -2.03
CA THR A 101 -4.70 10.94 -3.15
C THR A 101 -4.49 9.67 -3.98
N SER A 102 -3.24 9.27 -4.21
CA SER A 102 -2.93 8.04 -4.96
C SER A 102 -3.36 6.77 -4.22
N MET A 103 -3.19 6.71 -2.90
CA MET A 103 -3.71 5.61 -2.08
C MET A 103 -5.24 5.59 -2.08
N ALA A 104 -5.90 6.74 -1.94
CA ALA A 104 -7.36 6.83 -1.90
C ALA A 104 -8.03 6.31 -3.18
N ARG A 105 -7.34 6.41 -4.33
CA ARG A 105 -7.79 5.89 -5.63
C ARG A 105 -7.65 4.38 -5.77
N ARG A 106 -6.99 3.70 -4.82
CA ARG A 106 -6.67 2.28 -4.85
C ARG A 106 -7.25 1.57 -3.61
N PRO A 107 -8.59 1.40 -3.55
CA PRO A 107 -9.25 0.80 -2.38
C PRO A 107 -8.79 -0.65 -2.14
N VAL A 108 -8.60 -1.44 -3.19
CA VAL A 108 -8.11 -2.84 -3.08
C VAL A 108 -6.73 -2.89 -2.41
N LEU A 109 -5.80 -2.02 -2.82
CA LEU A 109 -4.50 -1.88 -2.17
C LEU A 109 -4.68 -1.56 -0.69
N CYS A 110 -5.48 -0.56 -0.35
CA CYS A 110 -5.67 -0.14 1.04
C CYS A 110 -6.35 -1.22 1.89
N ASP A 111 -7.31 -1.96 1.34
CA ASP A 111 -7.97 -3.09 1.99
C ASP A 111 -6.98 -4.23 2.30
N LEU A 112 -6.12 -4.58 1.33
CA LEU A 112 -5.10 -5.61 1.51
C LEU A 112 -4.03 -5.19 2.53
N PHE A 113 -3.53 -3.97 2.40
CA PHE A 113 -2.49 -3.41 3.28
C PHE A 113 -3.00 -3.38 4.74
N SER A 114 -4.24 -2.95 4.95
CA SER A 114 -4.89 -2.92 6.26
C SER A 114 -5.20 -4.29 6.85
N ALA A 115 -5.31 -5.33 6.01
CA ALA A 115 -5.55 -6.71 6.43
C ALA A 115 -4.25 -7.53 6.58
N GLN A 116 -3.08 -6.96 6.25
CA GLN A 116 -1.85 -7.72 6.08
C GLN A 116 -1.47 -8.54 7.33
N GLY A 117 -1.24 -7.87 8.47
CA GLY A 117 -0.79 -8.54 9.70
C GLY A 117 -1.84 -9.44 10.35
N ALA A 118 -3.12 -9.08 10.25
CA ALA A 118 -4.21 -9.79 10.92
C ALA A 118 -4.74 -10.99 10.11
N VAL A 119 -4.57 -11.01 8.79
CA VAL A 119 -5.16 -12.01 7.90
C VAL A 119 -4.10 -12.64 7.00
N LEU A 120 -3.42 -11.84 6.19
CA LEU A 120 -2.57 -12.34 5.11
C LEU A 120 -1.30 -13.03 5.64
N GLU A 121 -0.74 -12.55 6.76
CA GLU A 121 0.51 -13.10 7.33
C GLU A 121 0.30 -14.32 8.25
N GLN A 122 -0.95 -14.73 8.52
CA GLN A 122 -1.25 -15.75 9.54
C GLN A 122 -1.18 -17.21 9.04
N ASN A 123 -1.50 -17.48 7.77
CA ASN A 123 -1.63 -18.85 7.23
C ASN A 123 -0.76 -19.07 5.98
N ILE A 124 0.53 -18.76 6.11
CA ILE A 124 1.51 -18.89 5.03
C ILE A 124 2.72 -19.69 5.49
N SER A 125 3.40 -20.32 4.53
CA SER A 125 4.70 -20.92 4.77
C SER A 125 5.77 -19.86 4.98
N THR A 126 6.86 -20.26 5.63
CA THR A 126 8.05 -19.41 5.80
C THR A 126 8.60 -18.93 4.46
N GLU A 127 8.52 -19.76 3.41
CA GLU A 127 9.01 -19.41 2.07
C GLU A 127 8.20 -18.25 1.47
N VAL A 128 6.86 -18.34 1.53
CA VAL A 128 5.98 -17.25 1.08
C VAL A 128 6.22 -15.98 1.90
N GLY A 129 6.36 -16.11 3.23
CA GLY A 129 6.67 -14.99 4.11
C GLY A 129 8.00 -14.30 3.75
N ILE A 130 9.05 -15.06 3.46
CA ILE A 130 10.35 -14.51 3.02
C ILE A 130 10.21 -13.79 1.68
N GLY A 131 9.49 -14.38 0.72
CA GLY A 131 9.21 -13.77 -0.58
C GLY A 131 8.55 -12.40 -0.43
N HIS A 132 7.47 -12.35 0.34
CA HIS A 132 6.73 -11.12 0.62
C HIS A 132 7.61 -10.07 1.32
N LYS A 133 8.39 -10.43 2.35
CA LYS A 133 9.27 -9.45 3.03
C LYS A 133 10.37 -8.90 2.12
N ARG A 134 10.89 -9.69 1.19
CA ARG A 134 11.85 -9.21 0.17
C ARG A 134 11.18 -8.22 -0.79
N ALA A 135 9.99 -8.54 -1.30
CA ALA A 135 9.22 -7.64 -2.16
C ALA A 135 8.85 -6.32 -1.44
N ALA A 136 8.48 -6.41 -0.15
CA ALA A 136 8.22 -5.26 0.70
C ALA A 136 9.47 -4.38 0.88
N GLN A 137 10.64 -4.99 1.09
CA GLN A 137 11.92 -4.27 1.20
C GLN A 137 12.27 -3.52 -0.09
N GLU A 138 12.11 -4.15 -1.26
CA GLU A 138 12.34 -3.52 -2.57
C GLU A 138 11.37 -2.34 -2.80
N SER A 139 10.10 -2.54 -2.44
CA SER A 139 9.06 -1.51 -2.53
C SER A 139 9.36 -0.31 -1.62
N LEU A 140 9.79 -0.56 -0.38
CA LEU A 140 10.21 0.47 0.56
C LEU A 140 11.38 1.28 0.00
N GLN A 141 12.39 0.62 -0.58
CA GLN A 141 13.51 1.32 -1.20
C GLN A 141 13.08 2.19 -2.38
N SER A 142 12.14 1.73 -3.22
CA SER A 142 11.59 2.52 -4.31
C SER A 142 10.82 3.73 -3.81
N LEU A 143 9.99 3.58 -2.77
CA LEU A 143 9.29 4.70 -2.13
C LEU A 143 10.26 5.71 -1.52
N VAL A 144 11.33 5.26 -0.86
CA VAL A 144 12.37 6.15 -0.32
C VAL A 144 13.04 6.95 -1.43
N ARG A 145 13.41 6.31 -2.56
CA ARG A 145 13.94 7.01 -3.74
C ARG A 145 12.95 8.02 -4.31
N LEU A 146 11.66 7.68 -4.31
CA LEU A 146 10.60 8.58 -4.75
C LEU A 146 10.50 9.80 -3.84
N VAL A 147 10.43 9.61 -2.52
CA VAL A 147 10.40 10.70 -1.54
C VAL A 147 11.59 11.63 -1.70
N LEU A 148 12.81 11.07 -1.83
CA LEU A 148 14.03 11.85 -2.06
C LEU A 148 14.04 12.60 -3.39
N ARG A 149 13.28 12.15 -4.39
CA ARG A 149 13.09 12.89 -5.64
C ARG A 149 12.35 14.20 -5.37
N HIS A 150 11.29 14.18 -4.55
CA HIS A 150 10.49 15.35 -4.21
C HIS A 150 11.14 16.25 -3.15
N VAL A 151 11.71 15.65 -2.10
CA VAL A 151 12.26 16.37 -0.93
C VAL A 151 13.61 15.74 -0.54
N PRO A 152 14.70 16.03 -1.30
CA PRO A 152 16.02 15.47 -1.02
C PRO A 152 16.58 15.90 0.35
N GLU A 153 16.13 17.03 0.88
CA GLU A 153 16.57 17.58 2.17
C GLU A 153 16.26 16.67 3.36
N LEU A 154 15.33 15.71 3.24
CA LEU A 154 15.06 14.72 4.29
C LEU A 154 16.27 13.80 4.56
N GLY A 155 17.09 13.55 3.54
CA GLY A 155 18.08 12.47 3.56
C GLY A 155 17.45 11.08 3.64
N SER A 156 18.26 10.04 3.48
CA SER A 156 17.80 8.64 3.41
C SER A 156 17.01 8.20 4.63
N GLU A 157 17.52 8.48 5.84
CA GLU A 157 16.85 8.12 7.10
C GLU A 157 15.52 8.85 7.28
N GLY A 158 15.48 10.16 6.99
CA GLY A 158 14.25 10.94 7.06
C GLY A 158 13.21 10.50 6.03
N ALA A 159 13.64 10.17 4.82
CA ALA A 159 12.75 9.64 3.79
C ALA A 159 12.19 8.25 4.19
N ALA A 160 13.01 7.36 4.75
CA ALA A 160 12.56 6.07 5.25
C ALA A 160 11.54 6.22 6.39
N ALA A 161 11.83 7.07 7.37
CA ALA A 161 10.91 7.35 8.48
C ALA A 161 9.58 7.97 8.01
N LEU A 162 9.62 8.85 6.99
CA LEU A 162 8.41 9.43 6.40
C LEU A 162 7.56 8.37 5.70
N VAL A 163 8.17 7.49 4.91
CA VAL A 163 7.46 6.39 4.23
C VAL A 163 6.83 5.46 5.26
N GLU A 164 7.60 4.98 6.23
CA GLU A 164 7.12 4.09 7.29
C GLU A 164 5.92 4.69 8.03
N THR A 165 6.06 5.92 8.53
CA THR A 165 5.00 6.60 9.28
C THR A 165 3.76 6.82 8.40
N THR A 166 3.96 7.16 7.12
CA THR A 166 2.84 7.37 6.18
C THR A 166 2.07 6.08 5.92
N LEU A 167 2.76 4.95 5.72
CA LEU A 167 2.13 3.65 5.48
C LEU A 167 1.40 3.15 6.74
N LEU A 168 2.02 3.29 7.92
CA LEU A 168 1.37 2.97 9.22
C LEU A 168 0.10 3.80 9.43
N MET A 169 0.16 5.09 9.12
CA MET A 169 -1.00 5.98 9.23
C MET A 169 -2.07 5.60 8.21
N ALA A 170 -1.70 5.30 6.95
CA ALA A 170 -2.65 4.91 5.91
C ALA A 170 -3.43 3.64 6.29
N MET A 171 -2.76 2.63 6.84
CA MET A 171 -3.44 1.41 7.34
C MET A 171 -4.52 1.74 8.37
N SER A 172 -4.14 2.48 9.40
CA SER A 172 -5.06 2.83 10.49
C SER A 172 -6.19 3.74 10.00
N ALA A 173 -5.85 4.75 9.20
CA ALA A 173 -6.82 5.69 8.62
C ALA A 173 -7.84 4.99 7.73
N TRP A 174 -7.43 3.98 6.95
CA TRP A 174 -8.33 3.25 6.06
C TRP A 174 -9.40 2.49 6.83
N GLN A 175 -9.01 1.79 7.90
CA GLN A 175 -9.97 1.10 8.76
C GLN A 175 -10.93 2.07 9.46
N CYS A 176 -10.41 3.16 10.01
CA CYS A 176 -11.22 4.12 10.76
C CYS A 176 -12.14 4.99 9.88
N SER A 177 -11.83 5.15 8.59
CA SER A 177 -12.64 5.92 7.62
C SER A 177 -13.75 5.11 6.94
N ARG A 178 -13.88 3.82 7.28
CA ARG A 178 -14.90 2.92 6.74
C ARG A 178 -15.87 2.47 7.84
N PRO A 179 -16.77 3.37 8.28
CA PRO A 179 -17.75 3.03 9.31
C PRO A 179 -18.69 1.91 8.84
N SER A 180 -19.15 1.10 9.79
CA SER A 180 -20.22 0.13 9.55
C SER A 180 -21.56 0.83 9.30
N ASP A 181 -22.54 0.10 8.77
CA ASP A 181 -23.90 0.63 8.57
C ASP A 181 -24.52 1.18 9.86
N ALA A 182 -24.23 0.55 11.00
CA ALA A 182 -24.64 1.03 12.31
C ALA A 182 -24.01 2.38 12.67
N MET A 183 -22.71 2.57 12.42
CA MET A 183 -22.04 3.85 12.67
C MET A 183 -22.46 4.93 11.68
N LEU A 184 -22.75 4.58 10.42
CA LEU A 184 -23.33 5.50 9.45
C LEU A 184 -24.71 6.01 9.90
N ALA A 185 -25.54 5.13 10.48
CA ALA A 185 -26.83 5.53 11.05
C ALA A 185 -26.67 6.49 12.24
N VAL A 186 -25.68 6.24 13.13
CA VAL A 186 -25.34 7.16 14.23
C VAL A 186 -24.99 8.55 13.70
N TYR A 187 -24.06 8.64 12.74
CA TYR A 187 -23.66 9.91 12.15
C TYR A 187 -24.78 10.62 11.38
N ALA A 188 -25.73 9.88 10.81
CA ALA A 188 -26.89 10.47 10.15
C ALA A 188 -27.91 11.04 11.15
N SER A 189 -27.99 10.48 12.37
CA SER A 189 -28.93 10.90 13.40
C SER A 189 -28.48 12.10 14.23
N ASP A 190 -27.17 12.34 14.33
CA ASP A 190 -26.60 13.37 15.20
C ASP A 190 -25.46 14.14 14.49
N PRO A 191 -25.66 15.43 14.15
CA PRO A 191 -24.65 16.26 13.50
C PRO A 191 -23.37 16.48 14.33
N GLU A 192 -23.44 16.48 15.67
CA GLU A 192 -22.25 16.62 16.51
C GLU A 192 -21.38 15.36 16.42
N LEU A 193 -22.00 14.18 16.40
CA LEU A 193 -21.29 12.91 16.19
C LEU A 193 -20.78 12.75 14.76
N ALA A 194 -21.48 13.30 13.76
CA ALA A 194 -21.03 13.30 12.38
C ALA A 194 -19.65 13.95 12.21
N ALA A 195 -19.30 14.95 13.04
CA ALA A 195 -18.00 15.60 13.04
C ALA A 195 -16.85 14.67 13.46
N MET A 196 -17.14 13.53 14.10
CA MET A 196 -16.14 12.50 14.43
C MET A 196 -15.76 11.62 13.23
N ARG A 197 -16.49 11.71 12.10
CA ARG A 197 -16.21 10.90 10.92
C ARG A 197 -14.90 11.33 10.28
N LEU A 198 -13.99 10.36 10.14
CA LEU A 198 -12.68 10.58 9.54
C LEU A 198 -12.74 10.48 8.02
N ASP A 199 -12.14 11.46 7.35
CA ASP A 199 -11.79 11.35 5.93
C ASP A 199 -10.39 10.76 5.78
N PHE A 200 -10.29 9.67 5.01
CA PHE A 200 -9.02 8.97 4.78
C PHE A 200 -7.96 9.88 4.17
N THR A 201 -8.32 10.56 3.08
CA THR A 201 -7.37 11.34 2.26
C THR A 201 -6.81 12.49 3.08
N ASP A 202 -7.68 13.21 3.79
CA ASP A 202 -7.28 14.32 4.64
C ASP A 202 -6.49 13.89 5.87
N LEU A 203 -6.81 12.75 6.48
CA LEU A 203 -6.05 12.24 7.63
C LEU A 203 -4.62 11.86 7.21
N VAL A 204 -4.48 11.08 6.14
CA VAL A 204 -3.17 10.65 5.62
C VAL A 204 -2.36 11.86 5.14
N ARG A 205 -2.97 12.75 4.35
CA ARG A 205 -2.30 13.98 3.85
C ARG A 205 -1.77 14.83 5.00
N ARG A 206 -2.60 15.11 6.00
CA ARG A 206 -2.18 15.95 7.15
C ARG A 206 -1.08 15.28 7.96
N ALA A 207 -1.22 13.99 8.26
CA ALA A 207 -0.21 13.25 9.02
C ALA A 207 1.14 13.21 8.28
N THR A 208 1.14 12.92 6.98
CA THR A 208 2.37 12.90 6.18
C THR A 208 3.02 14.28 6.09
N ALA A 209 2.25 15.36 5.90
CA ALA A 209 2.76 16.73 5.86
C ALA A 209 3.40 17.16 7.18
N VAL A 210 2.74 16.86 8.31
CA VAL A 210 3.25 17.16 9.65
C VAL A 210 4.54 16.36 9.93
N THR A 211 4.55 15.07 9.60
CA THR A 211 5.75 14.22 9.76
C THR A 211 6.91 14.72 8.90
N ALA A 212 6.67 15.07 7.64
CA ALA A 212 7.71 15.62 6.76
C ALA A 212 8.30 16.92 7.34
N THR A 213 7.42 17.83 7.81
CA THR A 213 7.84 19.09 8.46
C THR A 213 8.68 18.82 9.71
N GLY A 214 8.24 17.90 10.58
CA GLY A 214 8.95 17.55 11.81
C GLY A 214 10.31 16.91 11.57
N LEU A 215 10.43 16.05 10.55
CA LEU A 215 11.70 15.43 10.16
C LEU A 215 12.69 16.47 9.61
N LEU A 216 12.22 17.39 8.75
CA LEU A 216 13.04 18.47 8.22
C LEU A 216 13.56 19.40 9.33
N ALA A 217 12.69 19.79 10.27
CA ALA A 217 13.07 20.64 11.39
C ALA A 217 14.14 20.01 12.28
N ARG A 218 13.98 18.73 12.63
CA ARG A 218 14.97 17.99 13.44
C ARG A 218 16.33 17.89 12.75
N ARG A 219 16.34 17.68 11.43
CA ARG A 219 17.59 17.61 10.66
C ARG A 219 18.35 18.94 10.62
N GLN A 220 17.62 20.06 10.46
CA GLN A 220 18.22 21.40 10.49
C GLN A 220 18.87 21.69 11.85
N GLN A 221 18.23 21.29 12.95
CA GLN A 221 18.78 21.43 14.30
C GLN A 221 20.09 20.64 14.46
N SER A 222 20.12 19.36 14.03
CA SER A 222 21.34 18.55 14.09
C SER A 222 22.49 19.12 13.26
N ALA A 223 22.19 19.68 12.07
CA ALA A 223 23.20 20.33 11.23
C ALA A 223 23.76 21.61 11.87
N SER A 224 22.91 22.41 12.53
CA SER A 224 23.35 23.61 13.24
C SER A 224 24.20 23.30 14.48
N ALA A 225 23.86 22.23 15.22
CA ALA A 225 24.62 21.80 16.39
C ALA A 225 26.00 21.24 16.03
N GLY A 226 26.13 20.52 14.90
CA GLY A 226 27.40 19.98 14.43
C GLY A 226 28.39 21.00 13.83
N THR A 227 27.95 22.21 13.51
CA THR A 227 28.80 23.27 12.92
C THR A 227 29.46 24.16 13.97
N THR A 228 29.11 23.99 15.26
CA THR A 228 29.55 24.85 16.37
C THR A 228 30.65 24.20 17.24
N CYS A 229 31.34 23.18 16.72
CA CYS A 229 32.43 22.48 17.43
C CYS A 229 33.75 22.57 16.65
#